data_AF-A0A846W376-F1
#
_entry.id   AF-A0A846W376-F1
#
_cell.length_a   1.000
_cell.length_b   1.000
_cell.length_c   1.000
_cell.angle_alpha   90.00
_cell.angle_beta   90.00
_cell.angle_gamma   90.00
#
_symmetry.space_group_name_H-M   'P 1'
#
loop_
_entity.id
_entity.type
_entity.pdbx_description
1 polymer ?
#
loop_
_entity_poly.entity_id
_entity_poly.type
_entity_poly.pdbx_seq_one_letter_code
_entity_poly.pdbx_strand_id
1 'polypeptide(L)'
;MRAAEENFDSGPVTIPAPASAALETEPTTATSAARGGSPAAFLDARSLIGCRHRLRLDAANPGMLAEVREDPGVQQRREAATAYRTKVRDELVGAAPDDWVVIDPALRAGARADATMAAMRAGASRIWGGLLPQEPDTGRRGGAEFLLRDADRGGYIPIIVVNHKVTDPRRPDPADFHPLTSDLFRWEPRRDKHVKLRPQPRDQQRLAHLYRMLQRHGLASPALVGGAIGLAFDRILVHDLTGVLADYDLRYADRIAVVRGELPTQPSKVPECRQCPWWVRGPDPAQRPAGPEEVAERDHAGPSGAQQAGTAEPGCEGVLAAMRDVSLVAPGSRAEVLRVHGVQTIDELAAWVGEEPDDWQHGPFTETVVTARAWIAGAPLVRRFDTVSVRRADVEIDVDLESYQEDGAYLWGTLLDDVYRPFVTWDPLPTDDEGRSFGEFWTWLMAQRAQAHAAGKTFAAYCYSRTAEDKWLYESARRFAGRPGIPTHEEVRAFVDSPEWVDMFQAVTDQFICPNGKGLKKIAPVAGFGWRDPEAGGEASMGWYRRAVGYDADSDMSQRTRLLEYNEDDVRATQVLREWMTTRAVVEVPSLKDFAR
;
A
#
# COMPACT_ATOMS: atom_id res chain seq x y z
N MET A 1 29.38 14.39 58.49
CA MET A 1 29.17 15.02 59.81
C MET A 1 27.76 14.70 60.24
N ARG A 2 27.62 14.16 61.46
CA ARG A 2 26.39 13.67 62.09
C ARG A 2 25.46 14.81 62.54
N ALA A 3 24.19 14.40 62.68
CA ALA A 3 23.20 14.78 63.69
C ALA A 3 22.56 16.19 63.64
N ALA A 4 21.23 16.22 63.55
CA ALA A 4 20.39 16.46 64.74
C ALA A 4 18.95 15.98 64.47
N GLU A 5 18.53 15.00 65.27
CA GLU A 5 17.12 14.66 65.56
C GLU A 5 16.61 15.61 66.64
N GLU A 6 15.32 15.95 66.62
CA GLU A 6 14.56 16.14 67.87
C GLU A 6 13.06 15.86 67.65
N ASN A 7 12.53 15.04 68.55
CA ASN A 7 11.19 14.46 68.61
C ASN A 7 10.14 15.45 69.12
N PHE A 8 8.88 15.25 68.75
CA PHE A 8 7.75 15.40 69.69
C PHE A 8 6.63 14.40 69.39
N ASP A 9 6.01 13.95 70.47
CA ASP A 9 5.31 12.68 70.70
C ASP A 9 3.79 12.72 70.40
N SER A 10 3.29 11.50 70.32
CA SER A 10 2.02 10.84 69.99
C SER A 10 0.65 11.38 70.42
N GLY A 11 -0.35 10.96 69.62
CA GLY A 11 -1.75 10.75 70.01
C GLY A 11 -2.54 10.06 68.87
N PRO A 12 -3.21 8.90 69.11
CA PRO A 12 -3.84 8.12 68.03
C PRO A 12 -5.28 8.56 67.78
N VAL A 13 -5.62 8.85 66.51
CA VAL A 13 -7.00 9.12 66.07
C VAL A 13 -7.62 7.84 65.53
N THR A 14 -8.69 7.41 66.20
CA THR A 14 -9.48 6.20 65.93
C THR A 14 -10.47 6.45 64.79
N ILE A 15 -10.45 5.60 63.76
CA ILE A 15 -11.44 5.58 62.65
C ILE A 15 -12.38 4.40 62.90
N PRO A 16 -13.71 4.58 62.98
CA PRO A 16 -14.63 3.48 63.23
C PRO A 16 -14.89 2.64 61.97
N ALA A 17 -14.87 1.32 62.16
CA ALA A 17 -15.23 0.29 61.19
C ALA A 17 -16.77 0.16 61.04
N PRO A 18 -17.27 -0.37 59.91
CA PRO A 18 -18.68 -0.29 59.53
C PRO A 18 -19.52 -1.40 60.18
N ALA A 19 -20.80 -1.08 60.45
CA ALA A 19 -21.82 -2.03 60.85
C ALA A 19 -22.47 -2.69 59.63
N SER A 20 -22.64 -4.02 59.72
CA SER A 20 -23.40 -4.89 58.82
C SER A 20 -24.91 -4.76 59.06
N ALA A 21 -25.72 -4.70 57.99
CA ALA A 21 -26.88 -5.60 57.80
C ALA A 21 -27.72 -5.25 56.54
N ALA A 22 -28.04 -6.32 55.81
CA ALA A 22 -29.29 -6.66 55.12
C ALA A 22 -29.80 -5.88 53.88
N LEU A 23 -30.08 -6.71 52.87
CA LEU A 23 -30.82 -6.46 51.63
C LEU A 23 -32.21 -5.85 51.86
N GLU A 24 -32.56 -4.85 51.06
CA GLU A 24 -33.90 -4.70 50.46
C GLU A 24 -33.78 -4.15 49.03
N THR A 25 -34.42 -4.84 48.10
CA THR A 25 -34.60 -4.49 46.68
C THR A 25 -35.86 -3.65 46.51
N GLU A 26 -35.84 -2.61 45.67
CA GLU A 26 -36.91 -2.19 44.73
C GLU A 26 -36.51 -0.89 43.97
N PRO A 27 -37.09 -0.62 42.79
CA PRO A 27 -36.40 0.00 41.66
C PRO A 27 -36.61 1.52 41.57
N THR A 28 -35.62 2.24 41.01
CA THR A 28 -35.80 3.66 40.67
C THR A 28 -35.27 3.95 39.26
N THR A 29 -36.22 4.13 38.36
CA THR A 29 -36.08 4.75 37.05
C THR A 29 -35.71 6.23 37.21
N ALA A 30 -34.56 6.65 36.70
CA ALA A 30 -34.27 8.06 36.44
C ALA A 30 -33.19 8.24 35.35
N THR A 31 -33.70 8.43 34.14
CA THR A 31 -33.30 9.51 33.23
C THR A 31 -31.84 9.57 32.78
N SER A 32 -31.59 8.95 31.63
CA SER A 32 -30.50 9.25 30.71
C SER A 32 -30.43 10.75 30.41
N ALA A 33 -29.53 11.46 31.06
CA ALA A 33 -29.06 12.75 30.59
C ALA A 33 -28.12 12.51 29.41
N ALA A 34 -28.68 12.58 28.21
CA ALA A 34 -27.93 12.60 26.96
C ALA A 34 -26.96 13.77 26.97
N ARG A 35 -25.68 13.51 27.27
CA ARG A 35 -24.59 14.42 26.93
C ARG A 35 -24.40 14.34 25.42
N GLY A 36 -24.92 15.34 24.72
CA GLY A 36 -24.67 15.60 23.30
C GLY A 36 -23.22 16.03 23.06
N GLY A 37 -22.27 15.13 23.30
CA GLY A 37 -20.92 15.24 22.74
C GLY A 37 -20.88 14.48 21.42
N SER A 38 -20.37 15.10 20.36
CA SER A 38 -19.99 14.38 19.15
C SER A 38 -19.18 13.14 19.54
N PRO A 39 -19.48 11.95 18.98
CA PRO A 39 -18.76 10.73 19.35
C PRO A 39 -17.26 10.96 19.21
N ALA A 40 -16.50 10.60 20.25
CA ALA A 40 -15.05 10.80 20.26
C ALA A 40 -14.44 10.15 19.02
N ALA A 41 -13.80 10.96 18.17
CA ALA A 41 -13.19 10.45 16.96
C ALA A 41 -11.87 9.75 17.31
N PHE A 42 -11.74 8.49 16.92
CA PHE A 42 -10.55 7.67 17.20
C PHE A 42 -9.72 7.42 15.95
N LEU A 43 -8.41 7.61 16.09
CA LEU A 43 -7.40 7.34 15.07
C LEU A 43 -6.54 6.14 15.43
N ASP A 44 -6.34 5.27 14.43
CA ASP A 44 -5.28 4.26 14.46
C ASP A 44 -4.06 4.74 13.66
N ALA A 45 -2.94 4.03 13.78
CA ALA A 45 -1.70 4.41 13.11
C ALA A 45 -1.79 4.39 11.57
N ARG A 46 -2.72 3.62 10.97
CA ARG A 46 -2.86 3.56 9.51
C ARG A 46 -3.43 4.86 8.96
N SER A 47 -4.28 5.54 9.73
CA SER A 47 -4.84 6.85 9.38
C SER A 47 -3.82 7.99 9.41
N LEU A 48 -2.60 7.76 9.90
CA LEU A 48 -1.55 8.79 9.91
C LEU A 48 -0.90 8.98 8.54
N ILE A 49 -1.08 8.02 7.62
CA ILE A 49 -0.47 8.02 6.30
C ILE A 49 -1.55 8.02 5.25
N GLY A 50 -1.26 8.69 4.13
CA GLY A 50 -2.17 8.82 2.99
C GLY A 50 -2.87 10.18 2.94
N CYS A 51 -3.85 10.28 2.03
CA CYS A 51 -4.51 11.54 1.70
C CYS A 51 -5.29 12.14 2.89
N ARG A 52 -4.93 13.36 3.29
CA ARG A 52 -5.61 14.13 4.35
C ARG A 52 -7.08 14.39 4.01
N HIS A 53 -7.37 14.69 2.76
CA HIS A 53 -8.74 14.96 2.31
C HIS A 53 -9.62 13.71 2.35
N ARG A 54 -9.10 12.55 1.90
CA ARG A 54 -9.78 11.27 2.06
C ARG A 54 -10.10 10.98 3.53
N LEU A 55 -9.14 11.19 4.44
CA LEU A 55 -9.34 11.00 5.87
C LEU A 55 -10.50 11.85 6.41
N ARG A 56 -10.60 13.11 5.99
CA ARG A 56 -11.71 14.02 6.35
C ARG A 56 -13.06 13.56 5.80
N LEU A 57 -13.09 13.06 4.56
CA LEU A 57 -14.31 12.59 3.91
C LEU A 57 -14.78 11.27 4.52
N ASP A 58 -13.86 10.33 4.76
CA ASP A 58 -14.12 9.04 5.42
C ASP A 58 -14.73 9.26 6.82
N ALA A 59 -14.17 10.21 7.58
CA ALA A 59 -14.64 10.54 8.93
C ALA A 59 -16.04 11.16 8.96
N ALA A 60 -16.38 12.02 7.99
CA ALA A 60 -17.68 12.69 7.97
C ALA A 60 -18.79 11.91 7.27
N ASN A 61 -18.45 10.93 6.45
CA ASN A 61 -19.42 10.18 5.64
C ASN A 61 -19.29 8.65 5.84
N PRO A 62 -19.34 8.14 7.09
CA PRO A 62 -19.15 6.71 7.35
C PRO A 62 -20.26 5.84 6.72
N GLY A 63 -21.49 6.38 6.58
CA GLY A 63 -22.62 5.68 5.96
C GLY A 63 -22.39 5.39 4.47
N MET A 64 -21.88 6.36 3.72
CA MET A 64 -21.58 6.20 2.29
C MET A 64 -20.47 5.19 2.04
N LEU A 65 -19.52 5.04 2.96
CA LEU A 65 -18.45 4.03 2.86
C LEU A 65 -18.96 2.61 3.07
N ALA A 66 -20.01 2.42 3.89
CA ALA A 66 -20.58 1.10 4.13
C ALA A 66 -21.18 0.47 2.85
N GLU A 67 -21.60 1.31 1.91
CA GLU A 67 -22.15 0.90 0.62
C GLU A 67 -21.08 0.69 -0.46
N VAL A 68 -19.84 1.12 -0.22
CA VAL A 68 -18.75 0.93 -1.17
C VAL A 68 -18.29 -0.53 -1.09
N ARG A 69 -18.51 -1.27 -2.17
CA ARG A 69 -17.93 -2.60 -2.33
C ARG A 69 -16.41 -2.50 -2.26
N GLU A 70 -15.81 -3.26 -1.35
CA GLU A 70 -14.36 -3.31 -1.23
C GLU A 70 -13.74 -3.92 -2.49
N ASP A 71 -12.64 -3.31 -2.94
CA ASP A 71 -11.88 -3.80 -4.08
C ASP A 71 -11.32 -5.21 -3.79
N PRO A 72 -11.45 -6.18 -4.70
CA PRO A 72 -10.96 -7.55 -4.50
C PRO A 72 -9.47 -7.62 -4.14
N GLY A 73 -8.62 -6.76 -4.72
CA GLY A 73 -7.20 -6.69 -4.40
C GLY A 73 -6.94 -6.14 -3.00
N VAL A 74 -7.75 -5.18 -2.52
CA VAL A 74 -7.70 -4.71 -1.12
C VAL A 74 -8.09 -5.82 -0.16
N GLN A 75 -9.20 -6.51 -0.42
CA GLN A 75 -9.66 -7.64 0.37
C GLN A 75 -8.57 -8.73 0.45
N GLN A 76 -7.98 -9.09 -0.68
CA GLN A 76 -6.91 -10.08 -0.77
C GLN A 76 -5.67 -9.69 0.04
N ARG A 77 -5.19 -8.44 -0.09
CA ARG A 77 -4.05 -7.95 0.71
C ARG A 77 -4.32 -8.04 2.21
N ARG A 78 -5.57 -7.84 2.65
CA ARG A 78 -5.99 -7.99 4.04
C ARG A 78 -6.01 -9.46 4.48
N GLU A 79 -6.53 -10.35 3.66
CA GLU A 79 -6.54 -11.81 3.91
C GLU A 79 -5.12 -12.35 4.02
N ALA A 80 -4.25 -12.03 3.06
CA ALA A 80 -2.84 -12.41 3.05
C ALA A 80 -2.09 -11.91 4.31
N ALA A 81 -2.31 -10.65 4.70
CA ALA A 81 -1.72 -10.11 5.92
C ALA A 81 -2.25 -10.79 7.19
N THR A 82 -3.49 -11.25 7.19
CA THR A 82 -4.09 -11.99 8.32
C THR A 82 -3.51 -13.40 8.41
N ALA A 83 -3.46 -14.12 7.29
CA ALA A 83 -2.86 -15.45 7.21
C ALA A 83 -1.38 -15.42 7.63
N TYR A 84 -0.62 -14.43 7.15
CA TYR A 84 0.79 -14.26 7.53
C TYR A 84 0.95 -14.02 9.04
N ARG A 85 0.14 -13.14 9.65
CA ARG A 85 0.16 -12.93 11.12
C ARG A 85 -0.18 -14.19 11.89
N THR A 86 -1.14 -14.98 11.42
CA THR A 86 -1.50 -16.28 12.01
C THR A 86 -0.33 -17.25 11.96
N LYS A 87 0.33 -17.38 10.81
CA LYS A 87 1.54 -18.21 10.67
C LYS A 87 2.64 -17.78 11.65
N VAL A 88 2.96 -16.48 11.69
CA VAL A 88 3.97 -15.93 12.60
C VAL A 88 3.62 -16.21 14.07
N ARG A 89 2.35 -16.03 14.46
CA ARG A 89 1.88 -16.38 15.80
C ARG A 89 2.17 -17.84 16.11
N ASP A 90 1.73 -18.73 15.24
CA ASP A 90 1.75 -20.17 15.50
C ASP A 90 3.19 -20.68 15.62
N GLU A 91 4.12 -20.15 14.82
CA GLU A 91 5.55 -20.46 14.92
C GLU A 91 6.19 -19.90 16.20
N LEU A 92 5.94 -18.63 16.55
CA LEU A 92 6.55 -18.01 17.74
C LEU A 92 5.98 -18.55 19.06
N VAL A 93 4.67 -18.70 19.14
CA VAL A 93 3.98 -19.22 20.33
C VAL A 93 4.23 -20.72 20.46
N GLY A 94 4.19 -21.48 19.36
CA GLY A 94 4.45 -22.92 19.37
C GLY A 94 5.86 -23.28 19.82
N ALA A 95 6.85 -22.43 19.57
CA ALA A 95 8.24 -22.67 19.99
C ALA A 95 8.46 -22.59 21.51
N ALA A 96 7.67 -21.80 22.24
CA ALA A 96 7.78 -21.66 23.70
C ALA A 96 6.44 -21.29 24.35
N PRO A 97 5.42 -22.18 24.33
CA PRO A 97 4.04 -21.81 24.70
C PRO A 97 3.91 -21.19 26.10
N ASP A 98 4.70 -21.67 27.06
CA ASP A 98 4.68 -21.21 28.46
C ASP A 98 5.21 -19.77 28.64
N ASP A 99 5.98 -19.25 27.69
CA ASP A 99 6.53 -17.90 27.73
C ASP A 99 5.54 -16.83 27.22
N TRP A 100 4.40 -17.25 26.66
CA TRP A 100 3.44 -16.39 25.98
C TRP A 100 2.10 -16.27 26.71
N VAL A 101 1.62 -15.04 26.82
CA VAL A 101 0.20 -14.76 27.06
C VAL A 101 -0.45 -14.39 25.73
N VAL A 102 -1.39 -15.22 25.25
CA VAL A 102 -2.14 -14.96 24.02
C VAL A 102 -3.47 -14.30 24.36
N ILE A 103 -3.68 -13.07 23.90
CA ILE A 103 -4.96 -12.36 24.07
C ILE A 103 -5.97 -12.92 23.08
N ASP A 104 -7.08 -13.45 23.60
CA ASP A 104 -8.14 -14.06 22.79
C ASP A 104 -8.76 -13.03 21.81
N PRO A 105 -8.64 -13.25 20.49
CA PRO A 105 -9.20 -12.33 19.50
C PRO A 105 -10.74 -12.32 19.47
N ALA A 106 -11.41 -13.33 20.03
CA ALA A 106 -12.88 -13.40 20.10
C ALA A 106 -13.47 -12.47 21.17
N LEU A 107 -12.65 -11.99 22.11
CA LEU A 107 -13.08 -11.03 23.12
C LEU A 107 -13.46 -9.67 22.50
N ARG A 108 -14.44 -9.01 23.13
CA ARG A 108 -14.81 -7.62 22.80
C ARG A 108 -13.62 -6.69 22.99
N ALA A 109 -13.53 -5.61 22.22
CA ALA A 109 -12.38 -4.70 22.24
C ALA A 109 -12.00 -4.21 23.65
N GLY A 110 -12.97 -3.81 24.49
CA GLY A 110 -12.71 -3.42 25.88
C GLY A 110 -12.08 -4.55 26.70
N ALA A 111 -12.67 -5.75 26.65
CA ALA A 111 -12.15 -6.92 27.35
C ALA A 111 -10.76 -7.35 26.87
N ARG A 112 -10.46 -7.20 25.57
CA ARG A 112 -9.11 -7.42 25.03
C ARG A 112 -8.11 -6.42 25.60
N ALA A 113 -8.50 -5.15 25.71
CA ALA A 113 -7.66 -4.12 26.31
C ALA A 113 -7.40 -4.41 27.80
N ASP A 114 -8.44 -4.78 28.55
CA ASP A 114 -8.32 -5.14 29.97
C ASP A 114 -7.41 -6.35 30.18
N ALA A 115 -7.57 -7.41 29.36
CA ALA A 115 -6.72 -8.59 29.40
C ALA A 115 -5.25 -8.26 29.07
N THR A 116 -5.02 -7.41 28.07
CA THR A 116 -3.67 -6.95 27.70
C THR A 116 -3.03 -6.17 28.86
N MET A 117 -3.77 -5.25 29.48
CA MET A 117 -3.29 -4.49 30.64
C MET A 117 -3.01 -5.38 31.86
N ALA A 118 -3.87 -6.37 32.11
CA ALA A 118 -3.67 -7.35 33.18
C ALA A 118 -2.39 -8.18 32.97
N ALA A 119 -2.18 -8.69 31.75
CA ALA A 119 -0.98 -9.42 31.39
C ALA A 119 0.29 -8.56 31.56
N MET A 120 0.24 -7.28 31.14
CA MET A 120 1.37 -6.37 31.30
C MET A 120 1.71 -6.10 32.77
N ARG A 121 0.69 -5.88 33.61
CA ARG A 121 0.83 -5.67 35.07
C ARG A 121 1.33 -6.92 35.80
N ALA A 122 0.92 -8.09 35.36
CA ALA A 122 1.43 -9.37 35.86
C ALA A 122 2.90 -9.63 35.46
N GLY A 123 3.47 -8.79 34.57
CA GLY A 123 4.86 -8.91 34.15
C GLY A 123 5.09 -10.01 33.12
N ALA A 124 4.08 -10.39 32.33
CA ALA A 124 4.22 -11.38 31.28
C ALA A 124 5.38 -11.04 30.34
N SER A 125 6.29 -11.98 30.13
CA SER A 125 7.49 -11.76 29.30
C SER A 125 7.14 -11.45 27.85
N ARG A 126 6.14 -12.15 27.29
CA ARG A 126 5.69 -11.99 25.90
C ARG A 126 4.17 -12.03 25.84
N ILE A 127 3.57 -11.08 25.11
CA ILE A 127 2.12 -11.01 24.91
C ILE A 127 1.84 -10.96 23.42
N TRP A 128 1.01 -11.88 22.93
CA TRP A 128 0.55 -11.88 21.54
C TRP A 128 -0.86 -11.28 21.42
N GLY A 129 -1.08 -10.46 20.40
CA GLY A 129 -2.40 -9.92 20.05
C GLY A 129 -2.89 -8.79 20.95
N GLY A 130 -1.96 -8.10 21.62
CA GLY A 130 -2.24 -7.05 22.61
C GLY A 130 -2.98 -5.86 22.02
N LEU A 131 -4.09 -5.48 22.64
CA LEU A 131 -4.84 -4.27 22.32
C LEU A 131 -4.68 -3.27 23.47
N LEU A 132 -4.39 -2.01 23.16
CA LEU A 132 -4.25 -0.98 24.18
C LEU A 132 -5.58 -0.26 24.41
N PRO A 133 -5.83 0.28 25.62
CA PRO A 133 -7.04 1.05 25.90
C PRO A 133 -7.20 2.22 24.91
N GLN A 134 -8.43 2.47 24.48
CA GLN A 134 -8.74 3.66 23.69
C GLN A 134 -8.52 4.89 24.58
N GLU A 135 -7.94 5.96 24.02
CA GLU A 135 -7.67 7.23 24.70
C GLU A 135 -8.72 8.27 24.25
N PRO A 136 -9.81 8.51 25.01
CA PRO A 136 -10.90 9.38 24.53
C PRO A 136 -10.51 10.85 24.40
N ASP A 137 -9.53 11.30 25.19
CA ASP A 137 -8.99 12.66 25.19
C ASP A 137 -8.11 12.92 23.96
N THR A 138 -7.14 12.04 23.71
CA THR A 138 -6.20 12.19 22.59
C THR A 138 -6.79 11.68 21.28
N GLY A 139 -7.75 10.75 21.34
CA GLY A 139 -8.31 10.03 20.20
C GLY A 139 -7.50 8.81 19.77
N ARG A 140 -6.51 8.33 20.53
CA ARG A 140 -5.68 7.18 20.10
C ARG A 140 -6.40 5.85 20.32
N ARG A 141 -6.25 4.95 19.34
CA ARG A 141 -6.53 3.51 19.49
C ARG A 141 -5.47 2.70 18.75
N GLY A 142 -5.17 1.51 19.21
CA GLY A 142 -4.15 0.67 18.55
C GLY A 142 -3.88 -0.63 19.28
N GLY A 143 -3.27 -1.57 18.55
CA GLY A 143 -2.79 -2.84 19.08
C GLY A 143 -1.48 -3.25 18.44
N ALA A 144 -0.70 -4.02 19.19
CA ALA A 144 0.55 -4.61 18.76
C ALA A 144 0.33 -6.12 18.54
N GLU A 145 0.94 -6.69 17.50
CA GLU A 145 0.92 -8.15 17.34
C GLU A 145 1.73 -8.82 18.44
N PHE A 146 2.84 -8.22 18.85
CA PHE A 146 3.73 -8.74 19.89
C PHE A 146 4.16 -7.59 20.83
N LEU A 147 3.88 -7.72 22.12
CA LEU A 147 4.49 -6.88 23.16
C LEU A 147 5.54 -7.71 23.90
N LEU A 148 6.79 -7.22 23.88
CA LEU A 148 7.91 -7.85 24.55
C LEU A 148 8.25 -7.06 25.82
N ARG A 149 8.32 -7.73 26.97
CA ARG A 149 8.81 -7.10 28.20
C ARG A 149 10.32 -6.86 28.08
N ASP A 150 10.75 -5.64 28.31
CA ASP A 150 12.17 -5.30 28.40
C ASP A 150 12.69 -5.74 29.77
N ALA A 151 13.42 -6.87 29.78
CA ALA A 151 13.93 -7.47 31.01
C ALA A 151 15.00 -6.59 31.69
N ASP A 152 15.77 -5.84 30.90
CA ASP A 152 16.89 -5.05 31.39
C ASP A 152 16.44 -3.71 31.97
N ARG A 153 15.44 -3.08 31.32
CA ARG A 153 15.05 -1.69 31.62
C ARG A 153 13.61 -1.53 32.12
N GLY A 154 12.81 -2.59 32.04
CA GLY A 154 11.39 -2.56 32.35
C GLY A 154 10.54 -1.94 31.24
N GLY A 155 9.21 -2.06 31.39
CA GLY A 155 8.27 -1.67 30.35
C GLY A 155 8.21 -2.69 29.20
N TYR A 156 7.54 -2.30 28.12
CA TYR A 156 7.26 -3.13 26.96
C TYR A 156 7.72 -2.44 25.67
N ILE A 157 8.26 -3.25 24.77
CA ILE A 157 8.67 -2.90 23.42
C ILE A 157 7.56 -3.39 22.47
N PRO A 158 6.94 -2.50 21.68
CA PRO A 158 5.97 -2.92 20.67
C PRO A 158 6.69 -3.54 19.47
N ILE A 159 6.22 -4.69 19.04
CA ILE A 159 6.68 -5.40 17.85
C ILE A 159 5.47 -5.64 16.95
N ILE A 160 5.60 -5.25 15.68
CA ILE A 160 4.55 -5.38 14.67
C ILE A 160 4.91 -6.48 13.68
N VAL A 161 3.88 -7.13 13.13
CA VAL A 161 4.04 -8.12 12.05
C VAL A 161 3.44 -7.55 10.78
N VAL A 162 4.27 -7.50 9.73
CA VAL A 162 3.96 -6.80 8.49
C VAL A 162 4.14 -7.71 7.27
N ASN A 163 3.19 -7.64 6.34
CA ASN A 163 3.18 -8.47 5.14
C ASN A 163 3.96 -7.81 3.98
N HIS A 164 5.18 -7.39 4.26
CA HIS A 164 6.12 -6.82 3.29
C HIS A 164 7.56 -7.00 3.75
N LYS A 165 8.53 -6.87 2.82
CA LYS A 165 9.96 -6.93 3.14
C LYS A 165 10.37 -5.69 3.96
N VAL A 166 11.03 -5.93 5.09
CA VAL A 166 11.62 -4.89 5.97
C VAL A 166 13.15 -4.79 5.81
N THR A 167 13.76 -5.84 5.28
CA THR A 167 15.18 -5.92 4.94
C THR A 167 15.37 -6.63 3.61
N ASP A 168 16.45 -6.32 2.91
CA ASP A 168 16.92 -7.09 1.76
C ASP A 168 18.35 -7.62 2.03
N PRO A 169 18.75 -8.76 1.44
CA PRO A 169 20.12 -9.23 1.51
C PRO A 169 21.10 -8.18 0.97
N ARG A 170 22.24 -8.03 1.65
CA ARG A 170 23.32 -7.13 1.24
C ARG A 170 24.41 -7.91 0.48
N ARG A 171 24.84 -7.37 -0.66
CA ARG A 171 26.06 -7.83 -1.38
C ARG A 171 27.32 -7.35 -0.63
N PRO A 172 28.48 -8.01 -0.76
CA PRO A 172 29.65 -7.82 0.11
C PRO A 172 30.35 -6.43 0.08
N ASP A 173 29.70 -5.39 -0.43
CA ASP A 173 30.26 -4.03 -0.44
C ASP A 173 30.29 -3.39 0.95
N PRO A 174 31.34 -2.61 1.26
CA PRO A 174 31.42 -1.86 2.52
C PRO A 174 30.27 -0.86 2.63
N ALA A 175 29.78 -0.67 3.86
CA ALA A 175 28.67 0.23 4.12
C ALA A 175 28.82 0.92 5.48
N ASP A 176 28.57 2.23 5.49
CA ASP A 176 28.68 3.05 6.70
C ASP A 176 27.53 2.81 7.68
N PHE A 177 26.39 2.27 7.19
CA PHE A 177 25.21 1.98 7.98
C PHE A 177 24.82 0.50 7.94
N HIS A 178 24.67 -0.07 9.13
CA HIS A 178 24.16 -1.41 9.36
C HIS A 178 22.91 -1.32 10.25
N PRO A 179 21.74 -1.80 9.80
CA PRO A 179 20.53 -1.77 10.62
C PRO A 179 20.69 -2.64 11.87
N LEU A 180 19.94 -2.30 12.92
CA LEU A 180 19.82 -3.16 14.10
C LEU A 180 18.79 -4.26 13.81
N THR A 181 19.18 -5.52 14.00
CA THR A 181 18.27 -6.67 13.92
C THR A 181 18.41 -7.52 15.17
N SER A 182 17.39 -8.31 15.46
CA SER A 182 17.37 -9.29 16.53
C SER A 182 16.88 -10.64 15.99
N ASP A 183 17.25 -11.71 16.68
CA ASP A 183 16.64 -13.03 16.47
C ASP A 183 15.14 -13.00 16.80
N LEU A 184 14.37 -13.89 16.17
CA LEU A 184 12.91 -14.00 16.32
C LEU A 184 12.50 -14.53 17.69
N PHE A 185 13.28 -15.48 18.22
CA PHE A 185 12.98 -16.18 19.47
C PHE A 185 13.70 -15.56 20.65
N ARG A 186 14.79 -14.83 20.44
CA ARG A 186 15.54 -14.15 21.49
C ARG A 186 15.81 -12.69 21.15
N TRP A 187 15.43 -11.79 22.05
CA TRP A 187 15.68 -10.36 21.88
C TRP A 187 17.13 -10.00 22.21
N GLU A 188 17.96 -9.89 21.18
CA GLU A 188 19.36 -9.45 21.26
C GLU A 188 19.72 -8.53 20.09
N PRO A 189 19.26 -7.26 20.10
CA PRO A 189 19.52 -6.32 19.02
C PRO A 189 21.03 -6.12 18.77
N ARG A 190 21.47 -6.36 17.52
CA ARG A 190 22.86 -6.18 17.07
C ARG A 190 22.89 -5.55 15.68
N ARG A 191 23.98 -4.87 15.35
CA ARG A 191 24.19 -4.34 13.99
C ARG A 191 24.39 -5.49 13.02
N ASP A 192 23.61 -5.50 11.94
CA ASP A 192 23.59 -6.57 10.96
C ASP A 192 24.21 -6.12 9.63
N LYS A 193 25.42 -6.62 9.36
CA LYS A 193 26.16 -6.32 8.12
C LYS A 193 25.66 -7.10 6.91
N HIS A 194 24.79 -8.10 7.09
CA HIS A 194 24.36 -8.99 6.01
C HIS A 194 23.09 -8.51 5.31
N VAL A 195 22.47 -7.44 5.83
CA VAL A 195 21.24 -6.87 5.26
C VAL A 195 21.33 -5.37 5.06
N LYS A 196 20.47 -4.88 4.17
CA LYS A 196 20.15 -3.46 4.04
C LYS A 196 18.74 -3.23 4.55
N LEU A 197 18.54 -2.10 5.23
CA LEU A 197 17.22 -1.63 5.64
C LEU A 197 16.39 -1.34 4.39
N ARG A 198 15.15 -1.83 4.35
CA ARG A 198 14.15 -1.38 3.40
C ARG A 198 13.28 -0.33 4.10
N PRO A 199 13.36 0.96 3.74
CA PRO A 199 12.63 2.01 4.45
C PRO A 199 11.12 1.77 4.37
N GLN A 200 10.47 1.73 5.53
CA GLN A 200 9.02 1.63 5.66
C GLN A 200 8.56 2.69 6.66
N PRO A 201 8.33 3.96 6.23
CA PRO A 201 7.92 5.03 7.13
C PRO A 201 6.65 4.69 7.92
N ARG A 202 5.73 3.92 7.32
CA ARG A 202 4.51 3.42 7.98
C ARG A 202 4.74 2.55 9.19
N ASP A 203 5.78 1.75 9.18
CA ASP A 203 6.10 0.85 10.29
C ASP A 203 6.62 1.67 11.47
N GLN A 204 7.47 2.66 11.20
CA GLN A 204 7.98 3.59 12.20
C GLN A 204 6.87 4.43 12.84
N GLN A 205 5.94 4.97 12.04
CA GLN A 205 4.79 5.72 12.56
C GLN A 205 3.87 4.83 13.41
N ARG A 206 3.66 3.57 13.00
CA ARG A 206 2.89 2.59 13.79
C ARG A 206 3.56 2.24 15.12
N LEU A 207 4.88 2.06 15.12
CA LEU A 207 5.64 1.80 16.33
C LEU A 207 5.65 3.00 17.27
N ALA A 208 5.84 4.22 16.74
CA ALA A 208 5.74 5.46 17.51
C ALA A 208 4.35 5.65 18.13
N HIS A 209 3.29 5.34 17.38
CA HIS A 209 1.90 5.35 17.87
C HIS A 209 1.70 4.44 19.08
N LEU A 210 2.12 3.17 18.95
CA LEU A 210 2.02 2.18 20.02
C LEU A 210 2.90 2.54 21.21
N TYR A 211 4.10 3.06 20.96
CA TYR A 211 5.01 3.55 22.00
C TYR A 211 4.38 4.66 22.83
N ARG A 212 3.77 5.67 22.20
CA ARG A 212 3.10 6.77 22.91
C ARG A 212 1.91 6.27 23.74
N MET A 213 1.14 5.31 23.24
CA MET A 213 0.06 4.69 24.00
C MET A 213 0.59 3.92 25.23
N LEU A 214 1.66 3.13 25.07
CA LEU A 214 2.31 2.45 26.19
C LEU A 214 2.89 3.46 27.21
N GLN A 215 3.50 4.55 26.72
CA GLN A 215 4.11 5.58 27.54
C GLN A 215 3.08 6.28 28.43
N ARG A 216 1.87 6.55 27.89
CA ARG A 216 0.76 7.11 28.66
C ARG A 216 0.41 6.27 29.90
N HIS A 217 0.56 4.95 29.79
CA HIS A 217 0.30 4.03 30.89
C HIS A 217 1.53 3.73 31.77
N GLY A 218 2.67 4.39 31.52
CA GLY A 218 3.93 4.11 32.22
C GLY A 218 4.52 2.73 31.89
N LEU A 219 4.11 2.14 30.76
CA LEU A 219 4.46 0.78 30.34
C LEU A 219 5.39 0.73 29.13
N ALA A 220 5.79 1.87 28.56
CA ALA A 220 6.76 1.87 27.46
C ALA A 220 8.18 1.62 28.00
N SER A 221 8.95 0.79 27.29
CA SER A 221 10.38 0.65 27.60
C SER A 221 11.11 1.99 27.41
N PRO A 222 12.03 2.36 28.31
CA PRO A 222 12.85 3.56 28.16
C PRO A 222 13.91 3.41 27.05
N ALA A 223 14.01 2.24 26.40
CA ALA A 223 14.91 2.02 25.27
C ALA A 223 14.53 2.79 24.00
N LEU A 224 13.30 3.31 23.91
CA LEU A 224 12.80 4.06 22.74
C LEU A 224 12.96 3.26 21.43
N VAL A 225 12.69 1.96 21.48
CA VAL A 225 12.75 1.07 20.30
C VAL A 225 11.41 0.42 20.01
N GLY A 226 11.25 -0.01 18.77
CA GLY A 226 10.16 -0.90 18.32
C GLY A 226 10.69 -1.93 17.34
N GLY A 227 9.99 -3.06 17.19
CA GLY A 227 10.39 -4.14 16.28
C GLY A 227 9.42 -4.34 15.11
N ALA A 228 9.92 -4.79 13.97
CA ALA A 228 9.11 -5.21 12.84
C ALA A 228 9.54 -6.59 12.33
N ILE A 229 8.60 -7.53 12.27
CA ILE A 229 8.76 -8.83 11.63
C ILE A 229 8.14 -8.73 10.23
N GLY A 230 9.00 -8.75 9.20
CA GLY A 230 8.58 -8.68 7.81
C GLY A 230 8.54 -10.06 7.13
N LEU A 231 8.05 -10.08 5.89
CA LEU A 231 7.69 -11.28 5.12
C LEU A 231 8.69 -12.46 5.17
N ALA A 232 9.99 -12.18 5.22
CA ALA A 232 11.04 -13.20 5.25
C ALA A 232 10.99 -14.10 6.50
N PHE A 233 10.37 -13.63 7.59
CA PHE A 233 10.28 -14.34 8.87
C PHE A 233 11.61 -14.97 9.31
N ASP A 234 12.69 -14.18 9.27
CA ASP A 234 14.03 -14.64 9.64
C ASP A 234 14.68 -13.81 10.76
N ARG A 235 14.14 -12.61 11.03
CA ARG A 235 14.64 -11.67 12.04
C ARG A 235 13.58 -10.64 12.43
N ILE A 236 13.83 -9.93 13.53
CA ILE A 236 13.12 -8.71 13.90
C ILE A 236 13.98 -7.51 13.51
N LEU A 237 13.48 -6.64 12.64
CA LEU A 237 14.12 -5.34 12.38
C LEU A 237 13.83 -4.40 13.55
N VAL A 238 14.88 -3.81 14.15
CA VAL A 238 14.74 -2.90 15.29
C VAL A 238 14.82 -1.46 14.80
N HIS A 239 13.79 -0.68 15.10
CA HIS A 239 13.70 0.74 14.84
C HIS A 239 14.04 1.54 16.10
N ASP A 240 14.95 2.50 15.96
CA ASP A 240 15.13 3.59 16.93
C ASP A 240 14.00 4.62 16.73
N LEU A 241 13.22 4.84 17.79
CA LEU A 241 12.07 5.75 17.75
C LEU A 241 12.45 7.18 18.17
N THR A 242 13.66 7.42 18.67
CA THR A 242 14.11 8.73 19.18
C THR A 242 13.92 9.84 18.14
N GLY A 243 14.32 9.58 16.89
CA GLY A 243 14.18 10.53 15.77
C GLY A 243 12.78 10.57 15.13
N VAL A 244 11.87 9.67 15.52
CA VAL A 244 10.56 9.49 14.88
C VAL A 244 9.44 10.12 15.70
N LEU A 245 9.56 10.09 17.04
CA LEU A 245 8.48 10.48 17.95
C LEU A 245 8.00 11.93 17.75
N ALA A 246 8.91 12.88 17.48
CA ALA A 246 8.54 14.27 17.26
C ALA A 246 7.75 14.48 15.95
N ASP A 247 8.20 13.87 14.85
CA ASP A 247 7.48 13.89 13.57
C ASP A 247 6.11 13.18 13.69
N TYR A 248 6.07 12.07 14.43
CA TYR A 248 4.83 11.39 14.76
C TYR A 248 3.86 12.30 15.52
N ASP A 249 4.30 13.02 16.56
CA ASP A 249 3.39 13.84 17.37
C ASP A 249 2.80 15.00 16.55
N LEU A 250 3.62 15.65 15.71
CA LEU A 250 3.16 16.70 14.78
C LEU A 250 2.15 16.13 13.78
N ARG A 251 2.46 14.99 13.17
CA ARG A 251 1.57 14.33 12.22
C ARG A 251 0.27 13.87 12.89
N TYR A 252 0.34 13.32 14.10
CA TYR A 252 -0.84 12.90 14.85
C TYR A 252 -1.76 14.09 15.16
N ALA A 253 -1.19 15.21 15.63
CA ALA A 253 -1.93 16.43 15.93
C ALA A 253 -2.67 16.97 14.70
N ASP A 254 -2.03 17.01 13.53
CA ASP A 254 -2.69 17.37 12.27
C ASP A 254 -3.86 16.41 11.96
N ARG A 255 -3.61 15.10 12.02
CA ARG A 255 -4.58 14.08 11.58
C ARG A 255 -5.81 14.04 12.47
N ILE A 256 -5.65 14.18 13.78
CA ILE A 256 -6.80 14.18 14.69
C ILE A 256 -7.65 15.44 14.51
N ALA A 257 -7.03 16.60 14.28
CA ALA A 257 -7.74 17.84 13.99
C ALA A 257 -8.49 17.77 12.65
N VAL A 258 -7.90 17.15 11.62
CA VAL A 258 -8.57 16.86 10.34
C VAL A 258 -9.80 15.99 10.55
N VAL A 259 -9.68 14.88 11.30
CA VAL A 259 -10.83 13.98 11.55
C VAL A 259 -11.93 14.67 12.35
N ARG A 260 -11.56 15.53 13.30
CA ARG A 260 -12.52 16.34 14.09
C ARG A 260 -13.12 17.51 13.30
N GLY A 261 -12.67 17.76 12.07
CA GLY A 261 -13.12 18.86 11.24
C GLY A 261 -12.60 20.23 11.67
N GLU A 262 -11.58 20.27 12.54
CA GLU A 262 -10.94 21.48 13.06
C GLU A 262 -9.96 22.09 12.04
N LEU A 263 -9.42 21.26 11.14
CA LEU A 263 -8.55 21.70 10.04
C LEU A 263 -9.22 21.50 8.67
N PRO A 264 -9.21 22.52 7.79
CA PRO A 264 -9.69 22.36 6.44
C PRO A 264 -8.76 21.44 5.64
N THR A 265 -9.34 20.78 4.65
CA THR A 265 -8.61 19.97 3.66
C THR A 265 -9.15 20.27 2.27
N GLN A 266 -8.28 20.18 1.27
CA GLN A 266 -8.63 20.32 -0.13
C GLN A 266 -8.21 19.06 -0.89
N PRO A 267 -8.92 18.70 -1.98
CA PRO A 267 -8.49 17.61 -2.84
C PRO A 267 -7.11 17.93 -3.43
N SER A 268 -6.33 16.87 -3.64
CA SER A 268 -5.05 16.92 -4.36
C SER A 268 -4.83 15.51 -4.90
N LYS A 269 -4.49 15.38 -6.19
CA LYS A 269 -4.23 14.08 -6.78
C LYS A 269 -2.94 13.50 -6.19
N VAL A 270 -3.08 12.30 -5.65
CA VAL A 270 -2.01 11.48 -5.06
C VAL A 270 -2.14 10.05 -5.58
N PRO A 271 -1.11 9.20 -5.50
CA PRO A 271 -1.18 7.82 -6.00
C PRO A 271 -2.38 7.01 -5.47
N GLU A 272 -2.79 7.26 -4.22
CA GLU A 272 -3.92 6.59 -3.57
C GLU A 272 -5.29 6.92 -4.19
N CYS A 273 -5.38 7.98 -5.01
CA CYS A 273 -6.61 8.39 -5.69
C CYS A 273 -7.20 7.29 -6.57
N ARG A 274 -6.36 6.42 -7.15
CA ARG A 274 -6.81 5.30 -8.00
C ARG A 274 -7.80 4.36 -7.31
N GLN A 275 -7.67 4.21 -6.00
CA GLN A 275 -8.52 3.35 -5.16
C GLN A 275 -9.31 4.17 -4.14
N CYS A 276 -9.42 5.47 -4.35
CA CYS A 276 -10.15 6.35 -3.45
C CYS A 276 -11.64 6.34 -3.83
N PRO A 277 -12.55 6.00 -2.89
CA PRO A 277 -13.99 6.01 -3.17
C PRO A 277 -14.49 7.42 -3.54
N TRP A 278 -13.81 8.46 -3.07
CA TRP A 278 -14.15 9.87 -3.30
C TRP A 278 -13.55 10.46 -4.58
N TRP A 279 -12.86 9.67 -5.40
CA TRP A 279 -12.24 10.17 -6.62
C TRP A 279 -13.30 10.66 -7.62
N VAL A 280 -14.25 9.77 -7.96
CA VAL A 280 -15.35 10.08 -8.88
C VAL A 280 -16.64 10.51 -8.16
N ARG A 281 -16.82 10.07 -6.91
CA ARG A 281 -18.04 10.31 -6.11
C ARG A 281 -17.79 11.47 -5.13
N GLY A 282 -18.63 12.49 -5.15
CA GLY A 282 -18.61 13.52 -4.10
C GLY A 282 -19.46 13.16 -2.88
N PRO A 283 -19.35 13.94 -1.79
CA PRO A 283 -20.19 13.78 -0.61
C PRO A 283 -21.68 13.94 -0.94
N ASP A 284 -22.54 13.24 -0.21
CA ASP A 284 -23.98 13.50 -0.27
C ASP A 284 -24.31 14.75 0.56
N PRO A 285 -24.82 15.84 -0.04
CA PRO A 285 -25.18 17.05 0.68
C PRO A 285 -26.26 16.80 1.76
N ALA A 286 -27.07 15.74 1.63
CA ALA A 286 -28.08 15.36 2.64
C ALA A 286 -27.46 14.77 3.93
N GLN A 287 -26.19 14.37 3.91
CA GLN A 287 -25.47 13.78 5.05
C GLN A 287 -24.42 14.73 5.66
N ARG A 288 -24.33 15.97 5.15
CA ARG A 288 -23.41 16.99 5.66
C ARG A 288 -23.85 17.42 7.07
N PRO A 289 -22.97 17.39 8.09
CA PRO A 289 -23.28 18.02 9.37
C PRO A 289 -23.44 19.53 9.13
N ALA A 290 -24.59 20.08 9.54
CA ALA A 290 -24.92 21.49 9.32
C ALA A 290 -23.84 22.40 9.92
N GLY A 291 -23.34 23.34 9.11
CA GLY A 291 -22.41 24.35 9.60
C GLY A 291 -23.12 25.34 10.55
N PRO A 292 -22.39 26.01 11.46
CA PRO A 292 -22.98 27.00 12.37
C PRO A 292 -23.67 28.17 11.64
N GLU A 293 -23.28 28.48 10.41
CA GLU A 293 -23.94 29.51 9.56
C GLU A 293 -25.27 29.03 8.95
N GLU A 294 -25.40 27.75 8.58
CA GLU A 294 -26.63 27.20 7.98
C GLU A 294 -27.77 27.04 9.01
N VAL A 295 -27.43 26.93 10.30
CA VAL A 295 -28.43 26.92 11.38
C VAL A 295 -29.13 28.27 11.49
N ALA A 296 -28.46 29.38 11.16
CA ALA A 296 -29.04 30.71 11.19
C ALA A 296 -30.01 30.97 10.02
N GLU A 297 -29.78 30.38 8.84
CA GLU A 297 -30.67 30.54 7.68
C GLU A 297 -31.92 29.64 7.74
N ARG A 298 -31.87 28.51 8.46
CA ARG A 298 -33.01 27.59 8.61
C ARG A 298 -34.16 28.16 9.44
N ASP A 299 -33.93 29.18 10.26
CA ASP A 299 -34.96 29.81 11.08
C ASP A 299 -35.80 30.86 10.31
N HIS A 300 -35.51 31.14 9.04
CA HIS A 300 -36.20 32.17 8.25
C HIS A 300 -36.84 31.70 6.93
N ALA A 301 -36.74 30.43 6.56
CA ALA A 301 -37.37 29.89 5.34
C ALA A 301 -38.64 29.10 5.66
N GLY A 302 -39.80 29.66 5.29
CA GLY A 302 -41.09 28.98 5.33
C GLY A 302 -41.18 27.77 4.38
N PRO A 303 -42.20 26.91 4.51
CA PRO A 303 -42.25 25.62 3.84
C PRO A 303 -42.71 25.79 2.39
N SER A 304 -41.78 26.02 1.47
CA SER A 304 -42.03 25.77 0.05
C SER A 304 -41.29 24.50 -0.36
N GLY A 305 -42.04 23.41 -0.47
CA GLY A 305 -41.60 22.16 -1.04
C GLY A 305 -41.24 22.34 -2.51
N ALA A 306 -39.95 22.43 -2.78
CA ALA A 306 -39.37 21.96 -4.02
C ALA A 306 -38.32 20.94 -3.61
N GLN A 307 -38.59 19.66 -3.87
CA GLN A 307 -37.54 18.64 -3.98
C GLN A 307 -36.64 19.10 -5.14
N GLN A 308 -35.67 19.96 -4.84
CA GLN A 308 -34.51 20.11 -5.70
C GLN A 308 -33.83 18.75 -5.66
N ALA A 309 -33.89 18.04 -6.78
CA ALA A 309 -33.04 16.90 -7.03
C ALA A 309 -31.61 17.39 -6.84
N GLY A 310 -31.03 17.11 -5.66
CA GLY A 310 -29.70 17.56 -5.30
C GLY A 310 -28.73 17.05 -6.35
N THR A 311 -28.13 17.96 -7.11
CA THR A 311 -27.02 17.64 -7.98
C THR A 311 -25.94 17.05 -7.10
N ALA A 312 -25.61 15.77 -7.28
CA ALA A 312 -24.57 15.11 -6.52
C ALA A 312 -23.30 15.96 -6.55
N GLU A 313 -22.70 16.23 -5.38
CA GLU A 313 -21.45 16.99 -5.35
C GLU A 313 -20.40 16.25 -6.22
N PRO A 314 -19.56 16.98 -6.96
CA PRO A 314 -18.52 16.36 -7.78
C PRO A 314 -17.49 15.66 -6.87
N GLY A 315 -16.99 14.51 -7.33
CA GLY A 315 -15.84 13.85 -6.70
C GLY A 315 -14.56 14.69 -6.81
N CYS A 316 -13.51 14.26 -6.11
CA CYS A 316 -12.22 14.95 -6.11
C CYS A 316 -11.69 15.21 -7.52
N GLU A 317 -11.87 14.28 -8.46
CA GLU A 317 -11.47 14.44 -9.86
C GLU A 317 -12.16 15.61 -10.53
N GLY A 318 -13.49 15.70 -10.38
CA GLY A 318 -14.29 16.77 -10.96
C GLY A 318 -13.90 18.14 -10.39
N VAL A 319 -13.68 18.22 -9.07
CA VAL A 319 -13.22 19.44 -8.40
C VAL A 319 -11.85 19.87 -8.93
N LEU A 320 -10.88 18.94 -8.97
CA LEU A 320 -9.53 19.23 -9.45
C LEU A 320 -9.51 19.61 -10.94
N ALA A 321 -10.32 18.96 -11.77
CA ALA A 321 -10.44 19.26 -13.20
C ALA A 321 -11.03 20.66 -13.43
N ALA A 322 -12.07 21.02 -12.68
CA ALA A 322 -12.67 22.36 -12.75
C ALA A 322 -11.68 23.46 -12.34
N MET A 323 -10.87 23.21 -11.31
CA MET A 323 -9.83 24.13 -10.85
C MET A 323 -8.55 24.08 -11.71
N ARG A 324 -8.44 23.11 -12.61
CA ARG A 324 -7.21 22.81 -13.36
C ARG A 324 -6.00 22.72 -12.42
N ASP A 325 -6.18 22.02 -11.29
CA ASP A 325 -5.18 21.96 -10.22
C ASP A 325 -3.91 21.23 -10.70
N VAL A 326 -2.75 21.78 -10.33
CA VAL A 326 -1.44 21.30 -10.77
C VAL A 326 -1.18 19.82 -10.41
N SER A 327 -1.80 19.31 -9.35
CA SER A 327 -1.63 17.90 -8.96
C SER A 327 -2.13 16.91 -10.00
N LEU A 328 -3.00 17.31 -10.93
CA LEU A 328 -3.46 16.45 -12.03
C LEU A 328 -2.31 15.98 -12.93
N VAL A 329 -1.32 16.85 -13.13
CA VAL A 329 -0.12 16.62 -13.97
C VAL A 329 1.16 16.38 -13.15
N ALA A 330 1.17 16.83 -11.90
CA ALA A 330 2.29 16.71 -10.98
C ALA A 330 1.82 16.17 -9.60
N PRO A 331 1.37 14.90 -9.51
CA PRO A 331 0.74 14.38 -8.30
C PRO A 331 1.70 14.21 -7.12
N GLY A 332 1.15 14.21 -5.90
CA GLY A 332 1.90 13.97 -4.66
C GLY A 332 2.89 15.09 -4.31
N SER A 333 4.10 14.73 -3.88
CA SER A 333 5.15 15.68 -3.46
C SER A 333 5.54 16.69 -4.54
N ARG A 334 5.35 16.36 -5.83
CA ARG A 334 5.57 17.29 -6.94
C ARG A 334 4.68 18.52 -6.84
N ALA A 335 3.39 18.33 -6.57
CA ALA A 335 2.45 19.44 -6.35
C ALA A 335 2.81 20.22 -5.09
N GLU A 336 3.26 19.56 -4.02
CA GLU A 336 3.66 20.24 -2.79
C GLU A 336 4.82 21.22 -3.04
N VAL A 337 5.87 20.78 -3.73
CA VAL A 337 7.00 21.64 -4.12
C VAL A 337 6.52 22.78 -5.03
N LEU A 338 5.74 22.48 -6.08
CA LEU A 338 5.21 23.49 -6.99
C LEU A 338 4.39 24.57 -6.28
N ARG A 339 3.58 24.19 -5.29
CA ARG A 339 2.77 25.12 -4.49
C ARG A 339 3.62 26.03 -3.61
N VAL A 340 4.74 25.54 -3.08
CA VAL A 340 5.72 26.38 -2.35
C VAL A 340 6.28 27.46 -3.25
N HIS A 341 6.48 27.15 -4.54
CA HIS A 341 6.90 28.11 -5.58
C HIS A 341 5.74 28.86 -6.25
N GLY A 342 4.55 28.87 -5.63
CA GLY A 342 3.41 29.66 -6.10
C GLY A 342 2.64 29.07 -7.29
N VAL A 343 2.95 27.86 -7.73
CA VAL A 343 2.27 27.18 -8.84
C VAL A 343 1.13 26.31 -8.29
N GLN A 344 -0.10 26.76 -8.47
CA GLN A 344 -1.32 26.09 -8.01
C GLN A 344 -2.06 25.37 -9.15
N THR A 345 -1.95 25.87 -10.38
CA THR A 345 -2.70 25.39 -11.54
C THR A 345 -1.81 24.81 -12.64
N ILE A 346 -2.42 24.03 -13.53
CA ILE A 346 -1.81 23.52 -14.76
C ILE A 346 -1.38 24.69 -15.66
N ASP A 347 -2.16 25.78 -15.71
CA ASP A 347 -1.87 26.95 -16.54
C ASP A 347 -0.62 27.70 -16.05
N GLU A 348 -0.50 27.91 -14.73
CA GLU A 348 0.69 28.52 -14.14
C GLU A 348 1.95 27.67 -14.40
N LEU A 349 1.84 26.34 -14.28
CA LEU A 349 2.96 25.45 -14.60
C LEU A 349 3.30 25.48 -16.09
N ALA A 350 2.29 25.48 -16.96
CA ALA A 350 2.50 25.54 -18.41
C ALA A 350 3.11 26.88 -18.86
N ALA A 351 2.79 27.97 -18.15
CA ALA A 351 3.33 29.31 -18.37
C ALA A 351 4.69 29.55 -17.69
N TRP A 352 5.26 28.55 -16.99
CA TRP A 352 6.55 28.71 -16.33
C TRP A 352 7.64 29.08 -17.32
N VAL A 353 8.29 30.21 -17.06
CA VAL A 353 9.46 30.72 -17.78
C VAL A 353 10.51 31.10 -16.74
N GLY A 354 11.62 30.39 -16.71
CA GLY A 354 12.68 30.64 -15.74
C GLY A 354 13.52 29.39 -15.46
N GLU A 355 14.41 29.51 -14.49
CA GLU A 355 15.18 28.39 -13.96
C GLU A 355 14.26 27.39 -13.24
N GLU A 356 14.71 26.16 -13.09
CA GLU A 356 13.97 25.16 -12.31
C GLU A 356 14.02 25.49 -10.81
N PRO A 357 13.01 25.11 -10.02
CA PRO A 357 13.06 25.31 -8.57
C PRO A 357 14.24 24.58 -7.92
N ASP A 358 14.98 25.26 -7.04
CA ASP A 358 16.22 24.74 -6.41
C ASP A 358 16.01 23.44 -5.59
N ASP A 359 14.80 23.21 -5.09
CA ASP A 359 14.41 22.04 -4.30
C ASP A 359 13.69 20.97 -5.13
N TRP A 360 13.66 21.10 -6.46
CA TRP A 360 13.05 20.13 -7.36
C TRP A 360 13.87 18.84 -7.45
N GLN A 361 13.28 17.72 -7.03
CA GLN A 361 13.96 16.41 -6.95
C GLN A 361 13.25 15.31 -7.77
N HIS A 362 12.48 15.69 -8.79
CA HIS A 362 11.52 14.80 -9.45
C HIS A 362 11.81 14.49 -10.92
N GLY A 363 13.08 14.59 -11.32
CA GLY A 363 13.54 14.44 -12.70
C GLY A 363 13.61 15.79 -13.43
N PRO A 364 13.77 15.82 -14.76
CA PRO A 364 13.87 17.07 -15.50
C PRO A 364 12.63 17.95 -15.32
N PHE A 365 12.78 19.16 -14.78
CA PHE A 365 11.65 20.06 -14.55
C PHE A 365 10.93 20.44 -15.85
N THR A 366 11.69 20.58 -16.94
CA THR A 366 11.18 20.83 -18.29
C THR A 366 10.14 19.80 -18.74
N GLU A 367 10.29 18.51 -18.41
CA GLU A 367 9.30 17.49 -18.73
C GLU A 367 8.00 17.68 -17.95
N THR A 368 8.06 18.27 -16.75
CA THR A 368 6.88 18.56 -15.92
C THR A 368 6.09 19.72 -16.51
N VAL A 369 6.79 20.77 -16.96
CA VAL A 369 6.19 21.88 -17.73
C VAL A 369 5.56 21.37 -19.03
N VAL A 370 6.28 20.54 -19.78
CA VAL A 370 5.75 19.91 -21.02
C VAL A 370 4.55 19.03 -20.73
N THR A 371 4.52 18.31 -19.60
CA THR A 371 3.35 17.52 -19.19
C THR A 371 2.13 18.41 -18.99
N ALA A 372 2.28 19.59 -18.38
CA ALA A 372 1.19 20.57 -18.26
C ALA A 372 0.71 21.07 -19.62
N ARG A 373 1.63 21.45 -20.51
CA ARG A 373 1.31 21.92 -21.88
C ARG A 373 0.63 20.84 -22.72
N ALA A 374 1.12 19.60 -22.63
CA ALA A 374 0.53 18.44 -23.30
C ALA A 374 -0.87 18.15 -22.79
N TRP A 375 -1.11 18.28 -21.48
CA TRP A 375 -2.44 18.15 -20.90
C TRP A 375 -3.41 19.21 -21.46
N ILE A 376 -2.97 20.47 -21.56
CA ILE A 376 -3.77 21.55 -22.16
C ILE A 376 -4.11 21.26 -23.62
N ALA A 377 -3.14 20.73 -24.38
CA ALA A 377 -3.32 20.38 -25.79
C ALA A 377 -4.10 19.06 -26.02
N GLY A 378 -4.44 18.31 -24.95
CA GLY A 378 -5.04 16.98 -25.07
C GLY A 378 -4.10 15.93 -25.67
N ALA A 379 -2.79 16.14 -25.61
CA ALA A 379 -1.80 15.21 -26.14
C ALA A 379 -1.55 14.05 -25.15
N PRO A 380 -1.86 12.79 -25.51
CA PRO A 380 -1.73 11.65 -24.61
C PRO A 380 -0.28 11.22 -24.38
N LEU A 381 0.61 11.58 -25.32
CA LEU A 381 2.05 11.31 -25.29
C LEU A 381 2.81 12.48 -25.92
N VAL A 382 4.06 12.65 -25.51
CA VAL A 382 5.02 13.55 -26.16
C VAL A 382 6.34 12.81 -26.37
N ARG A 383 6.87 12.82 -27.60
CA ARG A 383 8.16 12.22 -27.93
C ARG A 383 9.31 13.07 -27.43
N ARG A 384 10.29 12.45 -26.78
CA ARG A 384 11.55 13.09 -26.38
C ARG A 384 12.48 13.33 -27.57
N PHE A 385 12.41 12.47 -28.57
CA PHE A 385 13.32 12.47 -29.71
C PHE A 385 12.56 12.56 -31.03
N ASP A 386 13.27 12.97 -32.08
CA ASP A 386 12.71 13.07 -33.44
C ASP A 386 12.43 11.68 -34.05
N THR A 387 13.10 10.65 -33.53
CA THR A 387 12.91 9.25 -33.91
C THR A 387 12.39 8.44 -32.72
N VAL A 388 11.64 7.38 -33.02
CA VAL A 388 11.28 6.34 -32.06
C VAL A 388 11.71 5.01 -32.64
N SER A 389 12.34 4.19 -31.81
CA SER A 389 12.76 2.86 -32.18
C SER A 389 12.57 1.90 -31.01
N VAL A 390 12.29 0.66 -31.35
CA VAL A 390 12.32 -0.47 -30.43
C VAL A 390 13.13 -1.55 -31.13
N ARG A 391 13.84 -2.39 -30.37
CA ARG A 391 14.54 -3.54 -30.96
C ARG A 391 13.53 -4.36 -31.76
N ARG A 392 13.92 -4.75 -32.97
CA ARG A 392 13.17 -5.65 -33.85
C ARG A 392 14.02 -6.87 -34.17
N ALA A 393 13.36 -7.96 -34.52
CA ALA A 393 14.02 -9.20 -34.91
C ALA A 393 13.23 -9.93 -36.02
N ASP A 394 13.86 -10.92 -36.65
CA ASP A 394 13.21 -11.77 -37.64
C ASP A 394 12.22 -12.76 -37.01
N VAL A 395 12.45 -13.13 -35.74
CA VAL A 395 11.55 -13.94 -34.91
C VAL A 395 11.26 -13.15 -33.63
N GLU A 396 9.98 -12.82 -33.46
CA GLU A 396 9.49 -11.91 -32.40
C GLU A 396 8.43 -12.64 -31.57
N ILE A 397 8.60 -12.64 -30.24
CA ILE A 397 7.66 -13.29 -29.32
C ILE A 397 7.24 -12.30 -28.24
N ASP A 398 5.96 -11.95 -28.18
CA ASP A 398 5.42 -11.14 -27.08
C ASP A 398 4.98 -12.08 -25.94
N VAL A 399 5.40 -11.78 -24.70
CA VAL A 399 5.25 -12.60 -23.51
C VAL A 399 4.59 -11.80 -22.40
N ASP A 400 3.61 -12.41 -21.74
CA ASP A 400 2.95 -11.87 -20.55
C ASP A 400 2.67 -12.99 -19.54
N LEU A 401 2.48 -12.65 -18.27
CA LEU A 401 2.17 -13.63 -17.23
C LEU A 401 1.07 -13.13 -16.29
N GLU A 402 0.32 -14.09 -15.73
CA GLU A 402 -0.55 -13.85 -14.59
C GLU A 402 -0.06 -14.59 -13.34
N SER A 403 -0.16 -13.92 -12.20
CA SER A 403 0.26 -14.45 -10.92
C SER A 403 -0.78 -14.24 -9.82
N TYR A 404 -0.77 -15.11 -8.83
CA TYR A 404 -1.62 -15.00 -7.66
C TYR A 404 -0.77 -14.69 -6.43
N GLN A 405 -0.85 -13.45 -5.97
CA GLN A 405 -0.13 -12.95 -4.79
C GLN A 405 1.39 -13.24 -4.86
N GLU A 406 1.94 -13.83 -3.80
CA GLU A 406 3.29 -14.36 -3.73
C GLU A 406 3.30 -15.90 -3.87
N ASP A 407 2.16 -16.52 -4.20
CA ASP A 407 2.01 -17.97 -4.21
C ASP A 407 2.53 -18.60 -5.51
N GLY A 408 2.46 -17.88 -6.64
CA GLY A 408 3.01 -18.34 -7.92
C GLY A 408 2.51 -17.59 -9.16
N ALA A 409 3.13 -17.88 -10.30
CA ALA A 409 2.65 -17.52 -11.63
C ALA A 409 1.86 -18.70 -12.21
N TYR A 410 0.55 -18.55 -12.41
CA TYR A 410 -0.30 -19.65 -12.88
C TYR A 410 -0.44 -19.71 -14.39
N LEU A 411 -0.09 -18.63 -15.11
CA LEU A 411 -0.22 -18.55 -16.57
C LEU A 411 0.97 -17.76 -17.15
N TRP A 412 1.61 -18.34 -18.15
CA TRP A 412 2.51 -17.65 -19.08
C TRP A 412 1.90 -17.69 -20.47
N GLY A 413 1.67 -16.54 -21.09
CA GLY A 413 1.18 -16.41 -22.46
C GLY A 413 2.29 -16.02 -23.40
N THR A 414 2.28 -16.59 -24.60
CA THR A 414 3.18 -16.17 -25.68
C THR A 414 2.41 -15.92 -26.97
N LEU A 415 2.85 -14.95 -27.75
CA LEU A 415 2.34 -14.66 -29.09
C LEU A 415 3.50 -14.75 -30.08
N LEU A 416 3.39 -15.66 -31.05
CA LEU A 416 4.34 -15.83 -32.15
C LEU A 416 3.52 -15.99 -33.44
N ASP A 417 3.83 -15.18 -34.45
CA ASP A 417 3.14 -15.20 -35.75
C ASP A 417 1.61 -15.13 -35.60
N ASP A 418 1.12 -14.22 -34.74
CA ASP A 418 -0.29 -14.02 -34.36
C ASP A 418 -0.99 -15.21 -33.67
N VAL A 419 -0.24 -16.27 -33.36
CA VAL A 419 -0.73 -17.46 -32.64
C VAL A 419 -0.44 -17.34 -31.16
N TYR A 420 -1.50 -17.26 -30.36
CA TYR A 420 -1.42 -17.26 -28.91
C TYR A 420 -1.21 -18.68 -28.35
N ARG A 421 -0.27 -18.83 -27.41
CA ARG A 421 0.02 -20.09 -26.72
C ARG A 421 0.09 -19.86 -25.21
N PRO A 422 -0.87 -20.39 -24.44
CA PRO A 422 -0.81 -20.37 -22.99
C PRO A 422 -0.06 -21.59 -22.43
N PHE A 423 0.69 -21.37 -21.36
CA PHE A 423 1.23 -22.39 -20.47
C PHE A 423 0.61 -22.14 -19.09
N VAL A 424 -0.30 -23.02 -18.67
CA VAL A 424 -1.18 -22.75 -17.52
C VAL A 424 -1.21 -23.91 -16.53
N THR A 425 -1.39 -23.56 -15.26
CA THR A 425 -1.88 -24.48 -14.23
C THR A 425 -3.24 -24.00 -13.72
N TRP A 426 -4.18 -24.93 -13.57
CA TRP A 426 -5.48 -24.67 -12.96
C TRP A 426 -5.61 -25.27 -11.57
N ASP A 427 -4.52 -25.83 -11.05
CA ASP A 427 -4.43 -26.22 -9.66
C ASP A 427 -4.30 -24.93 -8.82
N PRO A 428 -5.03 -24.81 -7.70
CA PRO A 428 -4.92 -23.65 -6.83
C PRO A 428 -3.48 -23.47 -6.34
N LEU A 429 -2.94 -22.25 -6.48
CA LEU A 429 -1.61 -21.92 -5.96
C LEU A 429 -1.59 -21.85 -4.42
N PRO A 430 -0.43 -22.09 -3.77
CA PRO A 430 0.79 -22.62 -4.37
C PRO A 430 0.63 -24.11 -4.75
N THR A 431 1.14 -24.50 -5.92
CA THR A 431 1.08 -25.89 -6.42
C THR A 431 2.39 -26.31 -7.07
N ASP A 432 2.67 -27.61 -7.06
CA ASP A 432 3.81 -28.19 -7.75
C ASP A 432 3.65 -28.18 -9.29
N ASP A 433 2.41 -28.13 -9.79
CA ASP A 433 2.12 -28.09 -11.24
C ASP A 433 2.58 -26.78 -11.89
N GLU A 434 2.76 -25.70 -11.10
CA GLU A 434 3.40 -24.47 -11.55
C GLU A 434 4.79 -24.75 -12.17
N GLY A 435 5.57 -25.66 -11.58
CA GLY A 435 6.87 -26.04 -12.11
C GLY A 435 6.78 -26.69 -13.49
N ARG A 436 5.76 -27.51 -13.75
CA ARG A 436 5.52 -28.08 -15.09
C ARG A 436 5.21 -26.97 -16.09
N SER A 437 4.22 -26.12 -15.77
CA SER A 437 3.80 -25.02 -16.63
C SER A 437 4.97 -24.08 -16.98
N PHE A 438 5.76 -23.68 -15.98
CA PHE A 438 6.93 -22.83 -16.19
C PHE A 438 8.03 -23.53 -17.01
N GLY A 439 8.31 -24.81 -16.72
CA GLY A 439 9.32 -25.58 -17.47
C GLY A 439 8.95 -25.78 -18.94
N GLU A 440 7.68 -26.01 -19.25
CA GLU A 440 7.17 -26.09 -20.63
C GLU A 440 7.31 -24.76 -21.36
N PHE A 441 6.92 -23.65 -20.72
CA PHE A 441 7.10 -22.29 -21.26
C PHE A 441 8.57 -22.01 -21.59
N TRP A 442 9.45 -22.22 -20.60
CA TRP A 442 10.87 -21.93 -20.75
C TRP A 442 11.51 -22.76 -21.87
N THR A 443 11.24 -24.07 -21.86
CA THR A 443 11.75 -25.00 -22.87
C THR A 443 11.30 -24.59 -24.27
N TRP A 444 10.02 -24.22 -24.42
CA TRP A 444 9.49 -23.77 -25.70
C TRP A 444 10.15 -22.47 -26.17
N LEU A 445 10.25 -21.46 -25.30
CA LEU A 445 10.84 -20.15 -25.63
C LEU A 445 12.31 -20.30 -26.08
N MET A 446 13.10 -21.07 -25.32
CA MET A 446 14.50 -21.33 -25.66
C MET A 446 14.66 -22.16 -26.94
N ALA A 447 13.72 -23.06 -27.22
CA ALA A 447 13.70 -23.80 -28.49
C ALA A 447 13.44 -22.86 -29.68
N GLN A 448 12.50 -21.90 -29.57
CA GLN A 448 12.26 -20.90 -30.62
C GLN A 448 13.51 -20.04 -30.86
N ARG A 449 14.13 -19.57 -29.77
CA ARG A 449 15.39 -18.82 -29.81
C ARG A 449 16.51 -19.59 -30.51
N ALA A 450 16.72 -20.85 -30.13
CA ALA A 450 17.75 -21.71 -30.73
C ALA A 450 17.48 -21.96 -32.22
N GLN A 451 16.22 -22.19 -32.60
CA GLN A 451 15.82 -22.38 -34.00
C GLN A 451 16.06 -21.13 -34.84
N ALA A 452 15.74 -19.95 -34.32
CA ALA A 452 16.02 -18.68 -34.99
C ALA A 452 17.52 -18.54 -35.28
N HIS A 453 18.37 -18.72 -34.27
CA HIS A 453 19.83 -18.63 -34.45
C HIS A 453 20.38 -19.69 -35.39
N ALA A 454 19.91 -20.93 -35.30
CA ALA A 454 20.32 -22.02 -36.20
C ALA A 454 19.95 -21.72 -37.66
N ALA A 455 18.86 -20.98 -37.89
CA ALA A 455 18.43 -20.50 -39.21
C ALA A 455 19.12 -19.19 -39.64
N GLY A 456 20.08 -18.66 -38.86
CA GLY A 456 20.74 -17.38 -39.13
C GLY A 456 19.85 -16.15 -38.94
N LYS A 457 18.71 -16.30 -38.26
CA LYS A 457 17.75 -15.25 -37.94
C LYS A 457 18.07 -14.59 -36.60
N THR A 458 17.72 -13.31 -36.49
CA THR A 458 17.71 -12.58 -35.22
C THR A 458 16.48 -12.97 -34.40
N PHE A 459 16.60 -12.89 -33.07
CA PHE A 459 15.54 -13.22 -32.12
C PHE A 459 15.30 -12.07 -31.13
N ALA A 460 14.05 -11.84 -30.76
CA ALA A 460 13.67 -10.98 -29.66
C ALA A 460 12.38 -11.49 -29.01
N ALA A 461 12.37 -11.52 -27.68
CA ALA A 461 11.18 -11.70 -26.88
C ALA A 461 10.90 -10.42 -26.09
N TYR A 462 9.62 -10.05 -26.01
CA TYR A 462 9.17 -8.79 -25.45
C TYR A 462 8.30 -9.09 -24.24
N CYS A 463 8.55 -8.38 -23.13
CA CYS A 463 7.59 -8.28 -22.05
C CYS A 463 7.16 -6.82 -21.92
N TYR A 464 6.02 -6.61 -21.28
CA TYR A 464 5.62 -5.25 -21.03
C TYR A 464 6.53 -4.60 -19.98
N SER A 465 6.86 -5.26 -18.86
CA SER A 465 7.69 -4.66 -17.82
C SER A 465 8.57 -5.70 -17.11
N ARG A 466 9.88 -5.70 -17.35
CA ARG A 466 10.80 -6.68 -16.74
C ARG A 466 10.72 -6.80 -15.23
N THR A 467 10.35 -5.73 -14.52
CA THR A 467 10.26 -5.75 -13.05
C THR A 467 9.32 -6.84 -12.51
N ALA A 468 8.20 -7.12 -13.17
CA ALA A 468 7.25 -8.13 -12.72
C ALA A 468 7.59 -9.51 -13.31
N GLU A 469 8.00 -9.56 -14.57
CA GLU A 469 8.29 -10.78 -15.31
C GLU A 469 9.58 -11.44 -14.83
N ASP A 470 10.66 -10.66 -14.64
CA ASP A 470 11.95 -11.16 -14.14
C ASP A 470 11.80 -11.75 -12.73
N LYS A 471 10.94 -11.16 -11.87
CA LYS A 471 10.63 -11.71 -10.54
C LYS A 471 10.21 -13.16 -10.64
N TRP A 472 9.24 -13.48 -11.49
CA TRP A 472 8.70 -14.83 -11.60
C TRP A 472 9.61 -15.77 -12.39
N LEU A 473 10.34 -15.28 -13.40
CA LEU A 473 11.41 -16.07 -14.05
C LEU A 473 12.42 -16.59 -13.01
N TYR A 474 12.90 -15.71 -12.11
CA TYR A 474 13.85 -16.10 -11.07
C TYR A 474 13.24 -16.93 -9.94
N GLU A 475 12.06 -16.55 -9.44
CA GLU A 475 11.41 -17.27 -8.34
C GLU A 475 10.95 -18.67 -8.76
N SER A 476 10.45 -18.86 -9.97
CA SER A 476 10.07 -20.19 -10.46
C SER A 476 11.30 -21.07 -10.71
N ALA A 477 12.38 -20.53 -11.30
CA ALA A 477 13.65 -21.25 -11.43
C ALA A 477 14.23 -21.69 -10.07
N ARG A 478 14.11 -20.82 -9.05
CA ARG A 478 14.56 -21.11 -7.68
C ARG A 478 13.69 -22.16 -6.98
N ARG A 479 12.37 -22.01 -7.04
CA ARG A 479 11.41 -22.88 -6.32
C ARG A 479 11.38 -24.30 -6.89
N PHE A 480 11.54 -24.45 -8.20
CA PHE A 480 11.42 -25.72 -8.90
C PHE A 480 12.76 -26.29 -9.40
N ALA A 481 13.87 -25.79 -8.86
CA ALA A 481 15.22 -26.18 -9.26
C ALA A 481 15.39 -27.72 -9.31
N GLY A 482 15.96 -28.22 -10.42
CA GLY A 482 16.20 -29.64 -10.64
C GLY A 482 15.03 -30.43 -11.25
N ARG A 483 13.85 -29.84 -11.43
CA ARG A 483 12.75 -30.47 -12.18
C ARG A 483 12.98 -30.40 -13.69
N PRO A 484 12.41 -31.33 -14.48
CA PRO A 484 12.53 -31.31 -15.94
C PRO A 484 12.07 -29.98 -16.55
N GLY A 485 12.85 -29.43 -17.49
CA GLY A 485 12.54 -28.18 -18.21
C GLY A 485 12.79 -26.90 -17.42
N ILE A 486 13.09 -26.98 -16.12
CA ILE A 486 13.38 -25.80 -15.29
C ILE A 486 14.81 -25.31 -15.53
N PRO A 487 15.02 -24.03 -15.88
CA PRO A 487 16.35 -23.46 -16.00
C PRO A 487 17.04 -23.32 -14.66
N THR A 488 18.37 -23.30 -14.70
CA THR A 488 19.20 -22.78 -13.62
C THR A 488 19.03 -21.26 -13.51
N HIS A 489 19.34 -20.72 -12.32
CA HIS A 489 19.34 -19.27 -12.10
C HIS A 489 20.32 -18.53 -13.05
N GLU A 490 21.41 -19.18 -13.44
CA GLU A 490 22.40 -18.62 -14.37
C GLU A 490 21.89 -18.55 -15.80
N GLU A 491 21.13 -19.55 -16.26
CA GLU A 491 20.48 -19.53 -17.57
C GLU A 491 19.41 -18.44 -17.67
N VAL A 492 18.59 -18.29 -16.63
CA VAL A 492 17.61 -17.18 -16.55
C VAL A 492 18.34 -15.85 -16.64
N ARG A 493 19.38 -15.65 -15.82
CA ARG A 493 20.18 -14.43 -15.84
C ARG A 493 20.82 -14.16 -17.20
N ALA A 494 21.40 -15.18 -17.84
CA ALA A 494 22.02 -15.02 -19.15
C ALA A 494 21.02 -14.56 -20.23
N PHE A 495 19.77 -15.06 -20.19
CA PHE A 495 18.72 -14.64 -21.11
C PHE A 495 18.21 -13.23 -20.78
N VAL A 496 17.88 -12.98 -19.52
CA VAL A 496 17.31 -11.72 -19.03
C VAL A 496 18.31 -10.56 -19.20
N ASP A 497 19.61 -10.79 -19.00
CA ASP A 497 20.65 -9.77 -19.22
C ASP A 497 21.00 -9.58 -20.72
N SER A 498 20.48 -10.43 -21.62
CA SER A 498 20.72 -10.32 -23.06
C SER A 498 19.89 -9.19 -23.68
N PRO A 499 20.32 -8.63 -24.83
CA PRO A 499 19.51 -7.66 -25.57
C PRO A 499 18.26 -8.28 -26.21
N GLU A 500 18.11 -9.60 -26.17
CA GLU A 500 16.99 -10.32 -26.79
C GLU A 500 15.76 -10.39 -25.87
N TRP A 501 15.90 -10.02 -24.60
CA TRP A 501 14.78 -9.81 -23.68
C TRP A 501 14.47 -8.31 -23.55
N VAL A 502 13.46 -7.86 -24.29
CA VAL A 502 13.14 -6.46 -24.51
C VAL A 502 12.06 -6.00 -23.54
N ASP A 503 12.36 -4.92 -22.82
CA ASP A 503 11.42 -4.25 -21.91
C ASP A 503 10.67 -3.13 -22.65
N MET A 504 9.39 -3.34 -22.94
CA MET A 504 8.57 -2.33 -23.62
C MET A 504 8.25 -1.14 -22.72
N PHE A 505 8.12 -1.30 -21.40
CA PHE A 505 7.92 -0.21 -20.45
C PHE A 505 9.14 0.69 -20.39
N GLN A 506 10.35 0.13 -20.45
CA GLN A 506 11.59 0.90 -20.56
C GLN A 506 11.66 1.62 -21.91
N ALA A 507 11.37 0.93 -23.02
CA ALA A 507 11.35 1.55 -24.35
C ALA A 507 10.38 2.74 -24.44
N VAL A 508 9.20 2.63 -23.84
CA VAL A 508 8.24 3.73 -23.70
C VAL A 508 8.78 4.83 -22.76
N THR A 509 9.34 4.42 -21.62
CA THR A 509 9.88 5.32 -20.60
C THR A 509 10.98 6.21 -21.15
N ASP A 510 11.87 5.69 -21.99
CA ASP A 510 13.00 6.44 -22.53
C ASP A 510 12.56 7.42 -23.61
N GLN A 511 11.53 7.06 -24.39
CA GLN A 511 11.20 7.80 -25.62
C GLN A 511 10.00 8.72 -25.49
N PHE A 512 9.13 8.52 -24.49
CA PHE A 512 7.92 9.32 -24.30
C PHE A 512 7.77 9.93 -22.90
N ILE A 513 7.32 11.18 -22.87
CA ILE A 513 6.63 11.77 -21.73
C ILE A 513 5.18 11.30 -21.80
N CYS A 514 4.68 10.75 -20.69
CA CYS A 514 3.36 10.11 -20.63
C CYS A 514 2.47 10.81 -19.59
N PRO A 515 1.79 11.92 -19.95
CA PRO A 515 0.97 12.71 -19.01
C PRO A 515 -0.07 11.88 -18.22
N ASN A 516 -0.63 10.87 -18.86
CA ASN A 516 -1.70 10.04 -18.29
C ASN A 516 -1.20 8.74 -17.63
N GLY A 517 0.12 8.62 -17.45
CA GLY A 517 0.77 7.44 -16.89
C GLY A 517 1.31 6.51 -17.97
N LYS A 518 2.22 5.63 -17.54
CA LYS A 518 3.03 4.81 -18.45
C LYS A 518 2.50 3.42 -18.70
N GLY A 519 1.60 2.88 -17.86
CA GLY A 519 1.16 1.48 -17.89
C GLY A 519 0.51 1.04 -19.21
N LEU A 520 0.52 -0.27 -19.52
CA LEU A 520 0.11 -0.81 -20.83
C LEU A 520 -1.29 -0.35 -21.23
N LYS A 521 -2.24 -0.40 -20.29
CA LYS A 521 -3.64 0.04 -20.49
C LYS A 521 -3.81 1.55 -20.71
N LYS A 522 -2.77 2.35 -20.48
CA LYS A 522 -2.74 3.79 -20.81
C LYS A 522 -2.12 4.05 -22.16
N ILE A 523 -1.14 3.24 -22.56
CA ILE A 523 -0.35 3.46 -23.77
C ILE A 523 -0.91 2.71 -24.98
N ALA A 524 -1.32 1.45 -24.83
CA ALA A 524 -1.83 0.65 -25.94
C ALA A 524 -3.06 1.25 -26.63
N PRO A 525 -4.00 1.94 -25.93
CA PRO A 525 -5.09 2.65 -26.60
C PRO A 525 -4.62 3.79 -27.51
N VAL A 526 -3.49 4.44 -27.18
CA VAL A 526 -2.87 5.45 -28.06
C VAL A 526 -2.34 4.81 -29.34
N ALA A 527 -1.87 3.57 -29.25
CA ALA A 527 -1.49 2.76 -30.40
C ALA A 527 -2.71 2.16 -31.15
N GLY A 528 -3.93 2.33 -30.65
CA GLY A 528 -5.17 1.84 -31.26
C GLY A 528 -5.66 0.48 -30.75
N PHE A 529 -5.11 -0.04 -29.65
CA PHE A 529 -5.56 -1.31 -29.05
C PHE A 529 -6.70 -1.11 -28.05
N GLY A 530 -7.66 -2.05 -28.05
CA GLY A 530 -8.73 -2.12 -27.04
C GLY A 530 -8.88 -3.55 -26.53
N TRP A 531 -9.03 -3.71 -25.22
CA TRP A 531 -9.28 -5.01 -24.59
C TRP A 531 -10.70 -5.49 -24.90
N ARG A 532 -10.87 -6.81 -25.03
CA ARG A 532 -12.18 -7.46 -25.20
C ARG A 532 -13.07 -7.23 -23.98
N ASP A 533 -12.48 -7.26 -22.80
CA ASP A 533 -13.18 -7.13 -21.53
C ASP A 533 -13.05 -5.70 -20.96
N PRO A 534 -14.16 -4.97 -20.74
CA PRO A 534 -14.12 -3.61 -20.19
C PRO A 534 -13.69 -3.57 -18.70
N GLU A 535 -13.79 -4.69 -17.98
CA GLU A 535 -13.36 -4.82 -16.58
C GLU A 535 -11.92 -5.37 -16.45
N ALA A 536 -11.21 -5.55 -17.57
CA ALA A 536 -9.85 -6.07 -17.57
C ALA A 536 -8.92 -5.27 -16.63
N GLY A 537 -8.24 -5.98 -15.73
CA GLY A 537 -7.23 -5.40 -14.83
C GLY A 537 -6.59 -6.46 -13.93
N GLY A 538 -5.32 -6.28 -13.59
CA GLY A 538 -4.61 -7.22 -12.71
C GLY A 538 -5.26 -7.42 -11.32
N GLU A 539 -5.98 -6.42 -10.78
CA GLU A 539 -6.74 -6.61 -9.53
C GLU A 539 -8.03 -7.41 -9.77
N ALA A 540 -8.67 -7.27 -10.93
CA ALA A 540 -9.86 -8.05 -11.30
C ALA A 540 -9.51 -9.51 -11.64
N SER A 541 -8.38 -9.76 -12.32
CA SER A 541 -7.93 -11.10 -12.71
C SER A 541 -7.71 -12.02 -11.51
N MET A 542 -7.29 -11.50 -10.37
CA MET A 542 -7.19 -12.26 -9.11
C MET A 542 -8.53 -12.83 -8.64
N GLY A 543 -9.61 -12.04 -8.74
CA GLY A 543 -10.95 -12.49 -8.39
C GLY A 543 -11.49 -13.52 -9.38
N TRP A 544 -11.11 -13.40 -10.66
CA TRP A 544 -11.44 -14.39 -11.70
C TRP A 544 -10.70 -15.70 -11.44
N TYR A 545 -9.41 -15.63 -11.11
CA TYR A 545 -8.59 -16.79 -10.77
C TYR A 545 -9.17 -17.56 -9.60
N ARG A 546 -9.61 -16.89 -8.53
CA ARG A 546 -10.18 -17.59 -7.38
C ARG A 546 -11.38 -18.46 -7.73
N ARG A 547 -12.26 -17.95 -8.58
CA ARG A 547 -13.41 -18.68 -9.10
C ARG A 547 -12.98 -19.75 -10.10
N ALA A 548 -11.97 -19.47 -10.94
CA ALA A 548 -11.47 -20.39 -11.95
C ALA A 548 -10.87 -21.68 -11.38
N VAL A 549 -10.21 -21.60 -10.21
CA VAL A 549 -9.58 -22.76 -9.54
C VAL A 549 -10.42 -23.33 -8.40
N GLY A 550 -11.48 -22.63 -7.98
CA GLY A 550 -12.40 -23.11 -6.97
C GLY A 550 -11.88 -23.02 -5.53
N TYR A 551 -11.24 -21.91 -5.14
CA TYR A 551 -10.81 -21.74 -3.72
C TYR A 551 -11.99 -21.71 -2.75
N ASP A 552 -13.09 -21.06 -3.15
CA ASP A 552 -14.23 -20.78 -2.27
C ASP A 552 -15.44 -21.68 -2.56
N ALA A 553 -15.50 -22.25 -3.77
CA ALA A 553 -16.63 -23.04 -4.30
C ALA A 553 -16.16 -23.88 -5.50
N ASP A 554 -17.10 -24.53 -6.21
CA ASP A 554 -16.80 -25.24 -7.45
C ASP A 554 -16.14 -24.34 -8.49
N SER A 555 -15.24 -24.91 -9.30
CA SER A 555 -14.49 -24.17 -10.31
C SER A 555 -15.41 -23.63 -11.42
N ASP A 556 -15.32 -22.34 -11.70
CA ASP A 556 -16.04 -21.67 -12.78
C ASP A 556 -15.19 -21.63 -14.06
N MET A 557 -15.54 -22.51 -15.02
CA MET A 557 -14.84 -22.62 -16.30
C MET A 557 -14.93 -21.34 -17.15
N SER A 558 -15.97 -20.51 -16.98
CA SER A 558 -16.08 -19.24 -17.71
C SER A 558 -14.95 -18.28 -17.32
N GLN A 559 -14.49 -18.34 -16.07
CA GLN A 559 -13.39 -17.50 -15.60
C GLN A 559 -12.04 -17.99 -16.12
N ARG A 560 -11.89 -19.30 -16.38
CA ARG A 560 -10.70 -19.83 -17.06
C ARG A 560 -10.56 -19.27 -18.46
N THR A 561 -11.65 -19.28 -19.24
CA THR A 561 -11.69 -18.67 -20.58
C THR A 561 -11.38 -17.18 -20.49
N ARG A 562 -12.05 -16.46 -19.60
CA ARG A 562 -11.85 -15.02 -19.40
C ARG A 562 -10.39 -14.65 -19.08
N LEU A 563 -9.71 -15.47 -18.27
CA LEU A 563 -8.29 -15.27 -17.93
C LEU A 563 -7.35 -15.50 -19.12
N LEU A 564 -7.61 -16.52 -19.94
CA LEU A 564 -6.84 -16.77 -21.15
C LEU A 564 -7.02 -15.65 -22.17
N GLU A 565 -8.25 -15.16 -22.35
CA GLU A 565 -8.53 -14.01 -23.22
C GLU A 565 -7.87 -12.74 -22.69
N TYR A 566 -7.87 -12.53 -21.38
CA TYR A 566 -7.23 -11.37 -20.78
C TYR A 566 -5.71 -11.35 -21.02
N ASN A 567 -5.03 -12.47 -20.77
CA ASN A 567 -3.59 -12.59 -21.00
C ASN A 567 -3.24 -12.58 -22.51
N GLU A 568 -4.09 -13.14 -23.37
CA GLU A 568 -3.95 -12.98 -24.83
C GLU A 568 -4.05 -11.51 -25.25
N ASP A 569 -4.98 -10.73 -24.66
CA ASP A 569 -5.08 -9.30 -24.94
C ASP A 569 -3.81 -8.55 -24.51
N ASP A 570 -3.20 -8.89 -23.39
CA ASP A 570 -1.99 -8.21 -22.89
C ASP A 570 -0.76 -8.50 -23.79
N VAL A 571 -0.58 -9.72 -24.32
CA VAL A 571 0.48 -9.99 -25.32
C VAL A 571 0.18 -9.30 -26.66
N ARG A 572 -1.08 -9.26 -27.11
CA ARG A 572 -1.46 -8.56 -28.35
C ARG A 572 -1.31 -7.03 -28.22
N ALA A 573 -1.64 -6.47 -27.06
CA ALA A 573 -1.42 -5.06 -26.78
C ALA A 573 0.08 -4.70 -26.87
N THR A 574 0.95 -5.59 -26.39
CA THR A 574 2.41 -5.43 -26.46
C THR A 574 2.90 -5.47 -27.92
N GLN A 575 2.42 -6.42 -28.72
CA GLN A 575 2.69 -6.49 -30.17
C GLN A 575 2.27 -5.19 -30.88
N VAL A 576 1.02 -4.76 -30.70
CA VAL A 576 0.47 -3.55 -31.33
C VAL A 576 1.27 -2.31 -30.95
N LEU A 577 1.67 -2.19 -29.67
CA LEU A 577 2.49 -1.10 -29.19
C LEU A 577 3.86 -1.08 -29.87
N ARG A 578 4.53 -2.23 -29.94
CA ARG A 578 5.85 -2.40 -30.58
C ARG A 578 5.82 -2.04 -32.07
N GLU A 579 4.81 -2.50 -32.78
CA GLU A 579 4.61 -2.17 -34.19
C GLU A 579 4.32 -0.68 -34.40
N TRP A 580 3.44 -0.10 -33.59
CA TRP A 580 3.11 1.32 -33.63
C TRP A 580 4.34 2.21 -33.36
N MET A 581 5.16 1.87 -32.35
CA MET A 581 6.40 2.60 -32.05
C MET A 581 7.35 2.63 -33.25
N THR A 582 7.39 1.54 -34.02
CA THR A 582 8.27 1.42 -35.19
C THR A 582 7.75 2.17 -36.42
N THR A 583 6.42 2.21 -36.61
CA THR A 583 5.81 2.57 -37.91
C THR A 583 5.05 3.89 -37.90
N ARG A 584 4.40 4.25 -36.79
CA ARG A 584 3.42 5.34 -36.74
C ARG A 584 3.70 6.41 -35.69
N ALA A 585 4.36 6.06 -34.59
CA ALA A 585 4.58 6.98 -33.46
C ALA A 585 5.28 8.30 -33.86
N VAL A 586 6.26 8.25 -34.77
CA VAL A 586 7.01 9.42 -35.30
C VAL A 586 6.15 10.37 -36.15
N VAL A 587 4.97 9.93 -36.59
CA VAL A 587 4.02 10.79 -37.31
C VAL A 587 2.89 11.24 -36.39
N GLU A 588 2.42 10.36 -35.51
CA GLU A 588 1.18 10.59 -34.75
C GLU A 588 1.36 11.34 -33.42
N VAL A 589 2.54 11.29 -32.79
CA VAL A 589 2.76 11.84 -31.43
C VAL A 589 3.49 13.19 -31.48
N PRO A 590 3.07 14.27 -30.84
CA PRO A 590 3.87 15.51 -30.86
C PRO A 590 5.26 15.32 -30.20
N SER A 591 6.25 16.06 -30.64
CA SER A 591 7.59 16.10 -30.06
C SER A 591 7.71 17.12 -28.92
N LEU A 592 8.75 17.00 -28.11
CA LEU A 592 9.07 17.98 -27.06
C LEU A 592 9.19 19.41 -27.63
N LYS A 593 9.72 19.55 -28.85
CA LYS A 593 9.88 20.84 -29.54
C LYS A 593 8.54 21.54 -29.82
N ASP A 594 7.48 20.77 -30.01
CA ASP A 594 6.13 21.30 -30.24
C ASP A 594 5.56 22.00 -28.99
N PHE A 595 6.16 21.72 -27.82
CA PHE A 595 5.79 22.30 -26.53
C PHE A 595 6.85 23.22 -25.94
N ALA A 596 7.95 23.54 -26.65
CA ALA A 596 9.09 24.29 -26.10
C ALA A 596 8.91 25.83 -26.06
N ARG A 597 7.68 26.35 -26.16
CA ARG A 597 7.40 27.79 -26.24
C ARG A 597 7.03 28.41 -24.91
#